data_AF-A0A9E5YR52-F1
#
_entry.id   AF-A0A9E5YR52-F1
#
_cell.length_a   1.000
_cell.length_b   1.000
_cell.length_c   1.000
_cell.angle_alpha   90.00
_cell.angle_beta   90.00
_cell.angle_gamma   90.00
#
_symmetry.space_group_name_H-M   'P 1'
#
loop_
_entity.id
_entity.type
_entity.pdbx_description
1 polymer ?
#
loop_
_entity_poly.entity_id
_entity_poly.type
_entity_poly.pdbx_seq_one_letter_code
_entity_poly.pdbx_strand_id
1 'polypeptide(L)'
;NVSNPANPELMAYYWFDLTNRKLTGAGDILIAYGSDILLEKLSNVVFRIMPDGSLEELDRLYSQDIWIDGLHYHPDYGFFLTENDTLRLYTLDEDDKLEEIFTLEIPEINYAEFIFYGNVAYIVGQGKMLVLANIDDITQMSVVHEIEIEDYSYFLSYGIYENLLFLGSNDFIFENKVYDISQPENPILFAELDNLGVVSIDAENGILFAGFSDTYAFDISNIATTGTALEIQEFPVWNRTEDLYTFQQNGEYYFYILDQNSCRIFHYDTTAIEDDIVDINPFLKNYPNPFNPETIISFSIPNQSNVELTVFNFKGQKVKQLLSNSASLLSSGQHSVVWDGTDDNNKSVSSGIYLYKLKVDDKTMAARKCILLK
;
A
#
# COMPACT_ATOMS: atom_id res chain seq x y z
N ASN A 1 -18.97 -21.93 10.89
CA ASN A 1 -19.39 -23.03 10.00
C ASN A 1 -20.51 -22.49 9.13
N VAL A 2 -20.30 -22.35 7.82
CA VAL A 2 -21.19 -21.59 6.93
C VAL A 2 -22.50 -22.34 6.71
N SER A 3 -23.62 -21.80 7.22
CA SER A 3 -24.95 -22.10 6.70
C SER A 3 -26.01 -21.10 7.18
N ASN A 4 -26.61 -20.38 6.22
CA ASN A 4 -27.87 -19.61 6.23
C ASN A 4 -27.73 -18.06 6.15
N PRO A 5 -28.09 -17.42 5.01
CA PRO A 5 -27.95 -15.97 4.78
C PRO A 5 -28.92 -15.08 5.59
N ALA A 6 -29.81 -15.64 6.40
CA ALA A 6 -30.91 -14.90 7.05
C ALA A 6 -30.73 -14.71 8.56
N ASN A 7 -29.61 -15.16 9.15
CA ASN A 7 -29.26 -14.87 10.54
C ASN A 7 -27.75 -15.13 10.70
N PRO A 8 -26.89 -14.10 10.74
CA PRO A 8 -25.48 -14.32 11.02
C PRO A 8 -25.32 -14.83 12.45
N GLU A 9 -24.75 -16.02 12.61
CA GLU A 9 -24.30 -16.51 13.92
C GLU A 9 -23.02 -15.76 14.31
N LEU A 10 -23.16 -14.90 15.31
CA LEU A 10 -22.11 -14.19 16.02
C LEU A 10 -21.10 -15.18 16.62
N MET A 11 -19.90 -15.27 16.05
CA MET A 11 -18.85 -16.19 16.52
C MET A 11 -18.12 -15.68 17.77
N ALA A 12 -18.01 -14.36 17.93
CA ALA A 12 -17.56 -13.68 19.14
C ALA A 12 -17.98 -12.20 19.08
N TYR A 13 -18.28 -11.60 20.23
CA TYR A 13 -18.55 -10.17 20.38
C TYR A 13 -17.63 -9.63 21.48
N TYR A 14 -16.77 -8.69 21.15
CA TYR A 14 -15.99 -7.95 22.13
C TYR A 14 -16.62 -6.57 22.27
N TRP A 15 -17.27 -6.31 23.41
CA TRP A 15 -17.74 -4.98 23.79
C TRP A 15 -16.55 -4.19 24.33
N PHE A 16 -16.23 -3.07 23.71
CA PHE A 16 -15.50 -1.99 24.38
C PHE A 16 -16.45 -0.80 24.44
N ASP A 17 -16.94 -0.45 25.64
CA ASP A 17 -17.62 0.84 25.85
C ASP A 17 -16.56 1.93 25.83
N LEU A 18 -16.37 2.51 24.65
CA LEU A 18 -15.39 3.54 24.37
C LEU A 18 -16.08 4.78 23.85
N THR A 19 -17.00 5.29 24.64
CA THR A 19 -17.54 6.63 24.41
C THR A 19 -16.36 7.62 24.47
N ASN A 20 -15.76 7.96 23.30
CA ASN A 20 -14.58 8.80 23.06
C ASN A 20 -13.17 8.15 23.11
N ARG A 21 -13.02 6.84 22.87
CA ARG A 21 -11.70 6.19 22.88
C ARG A 21 -11.45 5.36 21.61
N LYS A 22 -10.28 5.51 20.98
CA LYS A 22 -9.77 4.59 19.94
C LYS A 22 -8.92 3.49 20.62
N LEU A 23 -8.69 2.37 19.94
CA LEU A 23 -7.77 1.30 20.37
C LEU A 23 -6.84 0.96 19.20
N THR A 24 -5.55 0.76 19.46
CA THR A 24 -4.59 0.18 18.51
C THR A 24 -3.67 -0.82 19.24
N GLY A 25 -3.02 -1.75 18.53
CA GLY A 25 -2.12 -2.71 19.17
C GLY A 25 -1.40 -3.64 18.20
N ALA A 26 -0.29 -4.24 18.66
CA ALA A 26 0.44 -5.27 17.93
C ALA A 26 0.98 -6.32 18.91
N GLY A 27 0.85 -7.61 18.57
CA GLY A 27 1.27 -8.70 19.43
C GLY A 27 0.45 -8.78 20.73
N ASP A 28 1.14 -8.77 21.87
CA ASP A 28 0.56 -8.74 23.21
C ASP A 28 0.41 -7.31 23.77
N ILE A 29 0.67 -6.26 23.00
CA ILE A 29 0.53 -4.87 23.45
C ILE A 29 -0.73 -4.23 22.87
N LEU A 30 -1.51 -3.59 23.74
CA LEU A 30 -2.72 -2.84 23.42
C LEU A 30 -2.62 -1.41 23.97
N ILE A 31 -2.97 -0.42 23.15
CA ILE A 31 -2.96 1.00 23.51
C ILE A 31 -4.39 1.52 23.51
N ALA A 32 -4.79 2.17 24.60
CA ALA A 32 -6.05 2.88 24.69
C ALA A 32 -5.84 4.40 24.77
N TYR A 33 -6.51 5.11 23.87
CA TYR A 33 -6.51 6.58 23.85
C TYR A 33 -7.73 7.08 24.60
N GLY A 34 -7.60 8.03 25.53
CA GLY A 34 -8.77 8.61 26.15
C GLY A 34 -8.52 9.85 27.00
N SER A 35 -9.58 10.62 27.23
CA SER A 35 -9.57 11.67 28.22
C SER A 35 -9.71 11.10 29.64
N ASP A 36 -8.85 11.55 30.54
CA ASP A 36 -9.03 11.40 31.97
C ASP A 36 -9.94 12.54 32.45
N ILE A 37 -11.22 12.21 32.61
CA ILE A 37 -12.29 13.15 32.99
C ILE A 37 -12.02 13.79 34.36
N LEU A 38 -11.26 13.13 35.25
CA LEU A 38 -10.95 13.67 36.58
C LEU A 38 -9.85 14.73 36.56
N LEU A 39 -8.99 14.70 35.53
CA LEU A 39 -7.83 15.58 35.41
C LEU A 39 -7.97 16.61 34.27
N GLU A 40 -9.04 16.57 33.48
CA GLU A 40 -9.21 17.33 32.22
C GLU A 40 -7.99 17.18 31.27
N LYS A 41 -7.35 16.01 31.29
CA LYS A 41 -6.12 15.72 30.53
C LYS A 41 -6.35 14.55 29.57
N LEU A 42 -5.62 14.56 28.45
CA LEU A 42 -5.53 13.40 27.57
C LEU A 42 -4.49 12.44 28.13
N SER A 43 -4.83 11.15 28.14
CA SER A 43 -3.94 10.09 28.57
C SER A 43 -3.98 8.93 27.60
N ASN A 44 -2.81 8.43 27.23
CA ASN A 44 -2.70 7.15 26.56
C ASN A 44 -2.24 6.11 27.57
N VAL A 45 -2.93 4.97 27.59
CA VAL A 45 -2.66 3.87 28.52
C VAL A 45 -2.16 2.69 27.72
N VAL A 46 -1.04 2.12 28.14
CA VAL A 46 -0.44 0.93 27.54
C VAL A 46 -0.81 -0.28 28.38
N PHE A 47 -1.36 -1.28 27.72
CA PHE A 47 -1.74 -2.56 28.31
C PHE A 47 -0.96 -3.70 27.69
N ARG A 48 -0.68 -4.73 28.49
CA ARG A 48 -0.28 -6.06 28.04
C ARG A 48 -1.48 -7.01 28.05
N ILE A 49 -1.61 -7.79 26.99
CA ILE A 49 -2.59 -8.86 26.83
C ILE A 49 -1.98 -10.14 27.38
N MET A 50 -2.53 -10.64 28.48
CA MET A 50 -2.07 -11.85 29.14
C MET A 50 -2.51 -13.12 28.38
N PRO A 51 -1.85 -14.27 28.57
CA PRO A 51 -2.21 -15.52 27.90
C PRO A 51 -3.64 -16.01 28.16
N ASP A 52 -4.28 -15.56 29.23
CA ASP A 52 -5.68 -15.86 29.57
C ASP A 52 -6.68 -14.85 28.99
N GLY A 53 -6.19 -13.87 28.22
CA GLY A 53 -6.98 -12.79 27.61
C GLY A 53 -7.27 -11.60 28.53
N SER A 54 -6.73 -11.57 29.76
CA SER A 54 -6.84 -10.40 30.63
C SER A 54 -5.88 -9.27 30.20
N LEU A 55 -6.19 -8.03 30.59
CA LEU A 55 -5.34 -6.86 30.34
C LEU A 55 -4.61 -6.46 31.63
N GLU A 56 -3.30 -6.27 31.54
CA GLU A 56 -2.45 -5.69 32.58
C GLU A 56 -2.04 -4.27 32.15
N GLU A 57 -2.35 -3.24 32.95
CA GLU A 57 -1.86 -1.87 32.69
C GLU A 57 -0.36 -1.82 32.98
N LEU A 58 0.45 -1.52 31.96
CA LEU A 58 1.90 -1.41 32.09
C LEU A 58 2.29 0.00 32.53
N ASP A 59 1.85 1.01 31.77
CA ASP A 59 2.19 2.40 32.05
C ASP A 59 1.20 3.38 31.40
N ARG A 60 1.33 4.66 31.75
CA ARG A 60 0.44 5.73 31.32
C ARG A 60 1.19 7.02 31.03
N LEU A 61 1.03 7.51 29.80
CA LEU A 61 1.50 8.83 29.40
C LEU A 61 0.43 9.87 29.70
N TYR A 62 0.81 10.87 30.51
CA TYR A 62 -0.01 12.04 30.78
C TYR A 62 0.57 13.25 30.05
N SER A 63 -0.22 13.89 29.19
CA SER A 63 0.09 15.26 28.76
C SER A 63 -0.65 16.25 29.65
N GLN A 64 0.07 17.25 30.17
CA GLN A 64 -0.54 18.40 30.83
C GLN A 64 -0.68 19.50 29.79
N ASP A 65 -1.91 19.96 29.57
CA ASP A 65 -2.23 21.15 28.78
C ASP A 65 -2.10 21.04 27.24
N ILE A 66 -1.76 19.87 26.68
CA ILE A 66 -1.56 19.66 25.24
C ILE A 66 -2.30 18.39 24.77
N TRP A 67 -2.73 18.38 23.50
CA TRP A 67 -3.29 17.17 22.89
C TRP A 67 -2.18 16.19 22.54
N ILE A 68 -2.31 14.95 23.02
CA ILE A 68 -1.53 13.86 22.45
C ILE A 68 -2.19 13.52 21.13
N ASP A 69 -1.49 13.78 20.04
CA ASP A 69 -2.09 13.76 18.72
C ASP A 69 -1.96 12.38 18.04
N GLY A 70 -0.86 11.66 18.30
CA GLY A 70 -0.65 10.30 17.78
C GLY A 70 0.21 9.47 18.74
N LEU A 71 -0.15 8.19 18.91
CA LEU A 71 0.70 7.20 19.58
C LEU A 71 0.72 5.94 18.72
N HIS A 72 1.84 5.65 18.09
CA HIS A 72 2.02 4.45 17.27
C HIS A 72 2.95 3.47 17.99
N TYR A 73 2.76 2.16 17.81
CA TYR A 73 3.68 1.14 18.34
C TYR A 73 4.22 0.29 17.21
N HIS A 74 5.53 0.15 17.16
CA HIS A 74 6.23 -0.77 16.28
C HIS A 74 6.95 -1.84 17.12
N PRO A 75 6.79 -3.14 16.80
CA PRO A 75 7.39 -4.24 17.58
C PRO A 75 8.90 -4.10 17.81
N ASP A 76 9.62 -3.62 16.79
CA ASP A 76 11.09 -3.52 16.85
C ASP A 76 11.61 -2.18 17.40
N TYR A 77 10.78 -1.13 17.43
CA TYR A 77 11.25 0.24 17.69
C TYR A 77 10.60 0.89 18.92
N GLY A 78 9.50 0.32 19.42
CA GLY A 78 8.78 0.87 20.56
C GLY A 78 7.67 1.83 20.16
N PHE A 79 7.44 2.83 21.00
CA PHE A 79 6.30 3.74 20.93
C PHE A 79 6.70 5.09 20.36
N PHE A 80 5.93 5.59 19.41
CA PHE A 80 6.11 6.87 18.73
C PHE A 80 4.99 7.79 19.14
N LEU A 81 5.33 8.89 19.80
CA LEU A 81 4.38 9.87 20.30
C LEU A 81 4.60 11.19 19.57
N THR A 82 3.54 11.78 19.01
CA THR A 82 3.62 13.15 18.49
C THR A 82 2.92 14.16 19.39
N GLU A 83 3.61 15.27 19.63
CA GLU A 83 3.16 16.37 20.48
C GLU A 83 3.81 17.68 19.99
N ASN A 84 3.01 18.67 19.54
CA ASN A 84 3.48 20.01 19.14
C ASN A 84 4.74 20.01 18.26
N ASP A 85 4.63 19.51 17.04
CA ASP A 85 5.74 19.47 16.08
C ASP A 85 6.95 18.63 16.58
N THR A 86 6.75 17.79 17.59
CA THR A 86 7.79 16.95 18.17
C THR A 86 7.37 15.50 18.12
N LEU A 87 8.24 14.66 17.55
CA LEU A 87 8.19 13.21 17.65
C LEU A 87 9.06 12.76 18.81
N ARG A 88 8.49 12.01 19.75
CA ARG A 88 9.17 11.39 20.89
C ARG A 88 9.06 9.88 20.78
N LEU A 89 10.16 9.17 21.07
CA LEU A 89 10.20 7.71 21.04
C LEU A 89 10.40 7.17 22.44
N TYR A 90 9.64 6.14 22.78
CA TYR A 90 9.71 5.45 24.06
C TYR A 90 9.92 3.95 23.87
N THR A 91 10.63 3.33 24.80
CA THR A 91 10.69 1.86 24.97
C THR A 91 10.18 1.46 26.35
N LEU A 92 10.05 0.16 26.62
CA LEU A 92 9.81 -0.34 27.97
C LEU A 92 11.15 -0.68 28.64
N ASP A 93 11.32 -0.22 29.88
CA ASP A 93 12.45 -0.60 30.74
C ASP A 93 12.26 -2.00 31.35
N GLU A 94 13.21 -2.41 32.20
CA GLU A 94 13.16 -3.73 32.89
C GLU A 94 11.96 -3.89 33.85
N ASP A 95 11.32 -2.78 34.24
CA ASP A 95 10.16 -2.73 35.14
C ASP A 95 8.85 -2.45 34.36
N ASP A 96 8.85 -2.63 33.03
CA ASP A 96 7.73 -2.37 32.12
C ASP A 96 7.22 -0.93 32.11
N LYS A 97 8.10 0.05 32.39
CA LYS A 97 7.77 1.47 32.29
C LYS A 97 8.30 2.10 31.02
N LEU A 98 7.58 3.11 30.54
CA LEU A 98 7.97 3.87 29.36
C LEU A 98 9.19 4.75 29.66
N GLU A 99 10.28 4.50 28.96
CA GLU A 99 11.50 5.30 28.96
C GLU A 99 11.65 6.02 27.63
N GLU A 100 11.78 7.36 27.65
CA GLU A 100 12.05 8.14 26.44
C GLU A 100 13.48 7.88 25.97
N ILE A 101 13.64 7.42 24.74
CA ILE A 101 14.94 7.06 24.16
C ILE A 101 15.40 8.02 23.08
N PHE A 102 14.48 8.78 22.48
CA PHE A 102 14.80 9.69 21.39
C PHE A 102 13.73 10.78 21.20
N THR A 103 14.12 11.93 20.65
CA THR A 103 13.22 13.03 20.31
C THR A 103 13.70 13.71 19.03
N LEU A 104 12.77 14.04 18.14
CA LEU A 104 13.00 14.72 16.87
C LEU A 104 11.94 15.79 16.65
N GLU A 105 12.37 17.01 16.33
CA GLU A 105 11.47 18.10 15.94
C GLU A 105 11.14 17.94 14.45
N ILE A 106 9.84 17.86 14.14
CA ILE A 106 9.29 17.76 12.79
C ILE A 106 8.17 18.81 12.70
N PRO A 107 8.40 19.94 12.03
CA PRO A 107 7.40 21.00 11.88
C PRO A 107 6.09 20.47 11.29
N GLU A 108 4.95 20.90 11.85
CA GLU A 108 3.60 20.58 11.36
C GLU A 108 3.26 19.07 11.36
N ILE A 109 3.85 18.27 12.27
CA ILE A 109 3.66 16.80 12.31
C ILE A 109 2.52 16.33 13.23
N ASN A 110 1.62 17.22 13.63
CA ASN A 110 0.55 16.90 14.59
C ASN A 110 -0.33 15.76 14.04
N TYR A 111 -0.71 14.76 14.84
CA TYR A 111 -1.45 13.55 14.44
C TYR A 111 -0.76 12.75 13.33
N ALA A 112 0.44 12.25 13.63
CA ALA A 112 1.21 11.50 12.66
C ALA A 112 0.82 10.02 12.63
N GLU A 113 0.62 9.53 11.43
CA GLU A 113 0.67 8.11 11.10
C GLU A 113 2.07 7.73 10.65
N PHE A 114 2.46 6.49 10.95
CA PHE A 114 3.79 5.97 10.66
C PHE A 114 3.70 4.74 9.79
N ILE A 115 4.53 4.72 8.75
CA ILE A 115 4.66 3.60 7.84
C ILE A 115 6.14 3.25 7.76
N PHE A 116 6.47 1.99 8.00
CA PHE A 116 7.85 1.54 8.05
C PHE A 116 8.15 0.67 6.83
N TYR A 117 9.16 1.03 6.05
CA TYR A 117 9.58 0.25 4.90
C TYR A 117 11.09 0.32 4.71
N GLY A 118 11.73 -0.85 4.76
CA GLY A 118 13.19 -0.94 4.76
C GLY A 118 13.79 -0.19 5.95
N ASN A 119 14.65 0.78 5.66
CA ASN A 119 15.31 1.64 6.64
C ASN A 119 14.73 3.07 6.68
N VAL A 120 13.50 3.26 6.20
CA VAL A 120 12.81 4.56 6.22
C VAL A 120 11.47 4.44 6.92
N ALA A 121 11.19 5.41 7.80
CA ALA A 121 9.86 5.70 8.30
C ALA A 121 9.25 6.84 7.48
N TYR A 122 8.07 6.59 6.92
CA TYR A 122 7.23 7.56 6.25
C TYR A 122 6.24 8.07 7.29
N ILE A 123 6.35 9.35 7.60
CA ILE A 123 5.60 10.00 8.65
C ILE A 123 4.64 10.98 7.98
N VAL A 124 3.35 10.76 8.20
CA VAL A 124 2.28 11.54 7.60
C VAL A 124 1.46 12.17 8.71
N GLY A 125 1.60 13.48 8.89
CA GLY A 125 0.84 14.24 9.90
C GLY A 125 -0.22 15.16 9.31
N GLN A 126 -0.83 15.96 10.18
CA GLN A 126 -1.67 17.12 9.84
C GLN A 126 -0.80 18.23 9.27
N GLY A 127 -0.59 18.16 7.97
CA GLY A 127 0.17 19.15 7.25
C GLY A 127 0.21 18.80 5.77
N LYS A 128 0.98 19.59 5.03
CA LYS A 128 1.20 19.39 3.59
C LYS A 128 2.46 18.59 3.31
N MET A 129 2.97 17.81 4.27
CA MET A 129 4.28 17.19 4.14
C MET A 129 4.21 15.69 4.43
N LEU A 130 4.76 14.91 3.51
CA LEU A 130 5.21 13.55 3.80
C LEU A 130 6.67 13.65 4.23
N VAL A 131 6.96 13.27 5.46
CA VAL A 131 8.30 13.34 6.04
C VAL A 131 8.91 11.96 6.02
N LEU A 132 10.12 11.84 5.48
CA LEU A 132 10.87 10.59 5.46
C LEU A 132 12.00 10.69 6.47
N ALA A 133 12.03 9.76 7.41
CA ALA A 133 13.08 9.67 8.41
C ALA A 133 13.88 8.37 8.25
N ASN A 134 15.21 8.46 8.28
CA ASN A 134 16.06 7.27 8.34
C ASN A 134 15.94 6.63 9.73
N ILE A 135 15.81 5.30 9.75
CA ILE A 135 15.65 4.50 10.97
C ILE A 135 16.68 3.37 11.08
N ASP A 136 17.83 3.47 10.40
CA ASP A 136 18.93 2.49 10.53
C ASP A 136 19.42 2.37 11.99
N ASP A 137 19.41 3.49 12.71
CA ASP A 137 19.51 3.55 14.16
C ASP A 137 18.38 4.44 14.69
N ILE A 138 17.40 3.83 15.34
CA ILE A 138 16.20 4.51 15.82
C ILE A 138 16.53 5.62 16.84
N THR A 139 17.64 5.48 17.58
CA THR A 139 18.10 6.47 18.56
C THR A 139 18.84 7.65 17.92
N GLN A 140 19.11 7.57 16.62
CA GLN A 140 19.76 8.61 15.81
C GLN A 140 18.89 8.95 14.58
N MET A 141 17.58 8.70 14.67
CA MET A 141 16.65 8.96 13.58
C MET A 141 16.77 10.42 13.10
N SER A 142 16.72 10.62 11.79
CA SER A 142 16.82 11.95 11.20
C SER A 142 15.97 12.06 9.95
N VAL A 143 15.36 13.23 9.74
CA VAL A 143 14.68 13.55 8.48
C VAL A 143 15.69 13.52 7.34
N VAL A 144 15.42 12.69 6.33
CA VAL A 144 16.25 12.56 5.11
C VAL A 144 15.62 13.24 3.92
N HIS A 145 14.29 13.28 3.86
CA HIS A 145 13.57 13.91 2.78
C HIS A 145 12.19 14.39 3.23
N GLU A 146 11.69 15.39 2.52
CA GLU A 146 10.42 16.04 2.77
C GLU A 146 9.74 16.27 1.42
N ILE A 147 8.51 15.79 1.29
CA ILE A 147 7.73 15.91 0.07
C ILE A 147 6.51 16.74 0.35
N GLU A 148 6.41 17.88 -0.34
CA GLU A 148 5.21 18.69 -0.30
C GLU A 148 4.08 17.97 -1.03
N ILE A 149 2.99 17.81 -0.31
CA ILE A 149 1.74 17.28 -0.75
C ILE A 149 0.75 18.45 -0.75
N GLU A 150 0.74 19.22 -1.84
CA GLU A 150 -0.16 20.36 -2.03
C GLU A 150 -1.64 19.95 -1.85
N ASP A 151 -2.46 20.87 -1.33
CA ASP A 151 -3.94 20.81 -1.22
C ASP A 151 -4.61 20.01 -0.09
N TYR A 152 -3.88 19.34 0.78
CA TYR A 152 -4.52 18.53 1.84
C TYR A 152 -4.68 19.27 3.17
N SER A 153 -5.78 18.96 3.85
CA SER A 153 -5.97 19.33 5.25
C SER A 153 -5.67 18.16 6.20
N TYR A 154 -5.88 16.90 5.77
CA TYR A 154 -5.64 15.69 6.57
C TYR A 154 -5.44 14.46 5.64
N PHE A 155 -4.31 13.77 5.71
CA PHE A 155 -4.18 12.38 5.22
C PHE A 155 -4.54 11.45 6.38
N LEU A 156 -5.37 10.46 6.11
CA LEU A 156 -5.96 9.61 7.16
C LEU A 156 -5.87 8.12 6.86
N SER A 157 -5.35 7.75 5.69
CA SER A 157 -5.14 6.36 5.32
C SER A 157 -3.88 6.19 4.50
N TYR A 158 -3.27 5.02 4.65
CA TYR A 158 -2.09 4.63 3.92
C TYR A 158 -2.08 3.12 3.69
N GLY A 159 -1.33 2.68 2.69
CA GLY A 159 -1.06 1.28 2.46
C GLY A 159 0.25 1.10 1.72
N ILE A 160 0.88 -0.07 1.87
CA ILE A 160 2.05 -0.44 1.08
C ILE A 160 1.77 -1.77 0.39
N TYR A 161 2.06 -1.82 -0.91
CA TYR A 161 2.14 -3.06 -1.66
C TYR A 161 3.45 -3.12 -2.43
N GLU A 162 4.26 -4.13 -2.16
CA GLU A 162 5.61 -4.27 -2.74
C GLU A 162 6.46 -3.01 -2.52
N ASN A 163 6.59 -2.15 -3.54
CA ASN A 163 7.34 -0.89 -3.51
C ASN A 163 6.43 0.31 -3.86
N LEU A 164 5.12 0.19 -3.69
CA LEU A 164 4.17 1.26 -3.91
C LEU A 164 3.58 1.70 -2.57
N LEU A 165 3.78 2.97 -2.24
CA LEU A 165 3.17 3.64 -1.10
C LEU A 165 1.90 4.35 -1.58
N PHE A 166 0.76 3.98 -1.00
CA PHE A 166 -0.54 4.60 -1.23
C PHE A 166 -0.84 5.55 -0.09
N LEU A 167 -1.22 6.78 -0.42
CA LEU A 167 -1.62 7.80 0.54
C LEU A 167 -3.03 8.28 0.18
N GLY A 168 -3.96 8.12 1.12
CA GLY A 168 -5.36 8.43 0.93
C GLY A 168 -5.88 9.59 1.78
N SER A 169 -6.80 10.36 1.20
CA SER A 169 -7.44 11.49 1.89
C SER A 169 -8.93 11.22 2.12
N ASN A 170 -9.44 11.72 3.25
CA ASN A 170 -10.86 11.64 3.59
C ASN A 170 -11.74 12.63 2.82
N ASP A 171 -11.15 13.56 2.08
CA ASP A 171 -11.90 14.57 1.34
C ASP A 171 -11.96 14.19 -0.14
N PHE A 172 -13.18 13.90 -0.60
CA PHE A 172 -13.52 13.42 -1.94
C PHE A 172 -13.10 14.35 -3.08
N ILE A 173 -12.68 15.57 -2.76
CA ILE A 173 -12.22 16.56 -3.73
C ILE A 173 -10.76 16.31 -4.13
N PHE A 174 -9.99 15.58 -3.31
CA PHE A 174 -8.56 15.40 -3.55
C PHE A 174 -8.22 14.01 -4.10
N GLU A 175 -7.15 13.99 -4.88
CA GLU A 175 -6.63 12.80 -5.55
C GLU A 175 -5.80 11.97 -4.55
N ASN A 176 -5.87 10.64 -4.60
CA ASN A 176 -5.03 9.80 -3.74
C ASN A 176 -3.69 9.61 -4.44
N LYS A 177 -2.59 9.66 -3.70
CA LYS A 177 -1.25 9.64 -4.30
C LYS A 177 -0.61 8.27 -4.14
N VAL A 178 0.05 7.82 -5.19
CA VAL A 178 0.85 6.61 -5.19
C VAL A 178 2.28 6.98 -5.47
N TYR A 179 3.20 6.60 -4.59
CA TYR A 179 4.62 6.82 -4.74
C TYR A 179 5.34 5.48 -4.95
N ASP A 180 6.26 5.44 -5.91
CA ASP A 180 7.24 4.35 -6.02
C ASP A 180 8.34 4.57 -4.98
N ILE A 181 8.42 3.66 -4.02
CA ILE A 181 9.37 3.66 -2.91
C ILE A 181 10.49 2.62 -3.09
N SER A 182 10.76 2.18 -4.32
CA SER A 182 11.89 1.27 -4.62
C SER A 182 13.26 1.85 -4.25
N GLN A 183 13.35 3.19 -4.18
CA GLN A 183 14.40 3.92 -3.49
C GLN A 183 13.74 4.62 -2.29
N PRO A 184 13.72 3.98 -1.10
CA PRO A 184 12.89 4.45 0.00
C PRO A 184 13.13 5.91 0.40
N GLU A 185 14.40 6.34 0.37
CA GLU A 185 14.85 7.70 0.70
C GLU A 185 14.51 8.75 -0.38
N ASN A 186 14.11 8.33 -1.57
CA ASN A 186 13.80 9.20 -2.71
C ASN A 186 12.57 8.68 -3.47
N PRO A 187 11.39 8.73 -2.86
CA PRO A 187 10.19 8.18 -3.45
C PRO A 187 9.71 9.08 -4.60
N ILE A 188 9.21 8.46 -5.66
CA ILE A 188 8.83 9.16 -6.89
C ILE A 188 7.32 9.07 -7.04
N LEU A 189 6.64 10.20 -7.27
CA LEU A 189 5.21 10.19 -7.59
C LEU A 189 4.99 9.31 -8.82
N PHE A 190 4.25 8.22 -8.61
CA PHE A 190 4.04 7.18 -9.59
C PHE A 190 2.67 7.34 -10.26
N ALA A 191 1.64 7.62 -9.48
CA ALA A 191 0.27 7.81 -9.96
C ALA A 191 -0.58 8.68 -9.02
N GLU A 192 -1.65 9.24 -9.59
CA GLU A 192 -2.74 9.89 -8.88
C GLU A 192 -4.03 9.09 -9.15
N LEU A 193 -4.80 8.82 -8.11
CA LEU A 193 -6.04 8.04 -8.14
C LEU A 193 -7.22 8.95 -7.78
N ASP A 194 -7.97 9.33 -8.80
CA ASP A 194 -9.13 10.20 -8.68
C ASP A 194 -10.34 9.50 -8.03
N ASN A 195 -11.22 10.29 -7.41
CA ASN A 195 -12.57 9.91 -6.96
C ASN A 195 -12.66 8.82 -5.89
N LEU A 196 -11.60 8.60 -5.12
CA LEU A 196 -11.68 7.75 -3.93
C LEU A 196 -11.59 8.68 -2.71
N GLY A 197 -12.70 8.87 -1.99
CA GLY A 197 -12.58 9.30 -0.60
C GLY A 197 -12.10 8.08 0.17
N VAL A 198 -11.01 8.19 0.94
CA VAL A 198 -10.37 7.02 1.55
C VAL A 198 -10.01 7.24 3.01
N VAL A 199 -10.74 6.54 3.88
CA VAL A 199 -10.51 6.46 5.33
C VAL A 199 -9.65 5.27 5.71
N SER A 200 -9.61 4.22 4.90
CA SER A 200 -8.73 3.08 5.13
C SER A 200 -8.27 2.49 3.81
N ILE A 201 -6.99 2.11 3.77
CA ILE A 201 -6.34 1.45 2.65
C ILE A 201 -5.67 0.20 3.19
N ASP A 202 -5.86 -0.92 2.50
CA ASP A 202 -5.01 -2.08 2.69
C ASP A 202 -4.78 -2.79 1.36
N ALA A 203 -3.64 -3.46 1.22
CA ALA A 203 -3.26 -4.10 -0.03
C ALA A 203 -2.66 -5.48 0.18
N GLU A 204 -3.22 -6.47 -0.52
CA GLU A 204 -2.72 -7.83 -0.52
C GLU A 204 -2.83 -8.43 -1.92
N ASN A 205 -1.80 -9.18 -2.34
CA ASN A 205 -1.82 -10.01 -3.55
C ASN A 205 -2.26 -9.27 -4.83
N GLY A 206 -1.82 -8.02 -5.01
CA GLY A 206 -2.11 -7.24 -6.20
C GLY A 206 -3.50 -6.60 -6.20
N ILE A 207 -4.20 -6.63 -5.06
CA ILE A 207 -5.46 -5.92 -4.84
C ILE A 207 -5.27 -4.86 -3.76
N LEU A 208 -5.80 -3.67 -4.01
CA LEU A 208 -5.92 -2.58 -3.04
C LEU A 208 -7.39 -2.40 -2.69
N PHE A 209 -7.69 -2.38 -1.41
CA PHE A 209 -9.00 -2.03 -0.93
C PHE A 209 -8.96 -0.61 -0.39
N ALA A 210 -9.93 0.20 -0.80
CA ALA A 210 -10.09 1.57 -0.31
C ALA A 210 -11.53 1.75 0.19
N GLY A 211 -11.65 2.23 1.43
CA GLY A 211 -12.94 2.36 2.10
C GLY A 211 -13.30 3.80 2.48
N PHE A 212 -14.53 4.20 2.14
CA PHE A 212 -15.28 5.28 2.77
C PHE A 212 -16.74 4.83 3.01
N SER A 213 -17.73 5.67 2.74
CA SER A 213 -19.16 5.32 2.71
C SER A 213 -19.49 4.12 1.82
N ASP A 214 -18.60 3.78 0.89
CA ASP A 214 -18.57 2.55 0.10
C ASP A 214 -17.16 1.96 0.18
N THR A 215 -17.00 0.67 -0.04
CA THR A 215 -15.68 0.03 -0.12
C THR A 215 -15.46 -0.49 -1.53
N TYR A 216 -14.30 -0.20 -2.11
CA TYR A 216 -13.94 -0.61 -3.44
C TYR A 216 -12.69 -1.48 -3.42
N ALA A 217 -12.66 -2.47 -4.30
CA ALA A 217 -11.47 -3.26 -4.60
C ALA A 217 -10.91 -2.85 -5.96
N PHE A 218 -9.61 -2.58 -6.00
CA PHE A 218 -8.88 -2.18 -7.19
C PHE A 218 -7.77 -3.18 -7.53
N ASP A 219 -7.64 -3.48 -8.81
CA ASP A 219 -6.47 -4.19 -9.34
C ASP A 219 -5.30 -3.21 -9.41
N ILE A 220 -4.28 -3.44 -8.59
CA ILE A 220 -3.06 -2.63 -8.57
C ILE A 220 -1.95 -3.19 -9.45
N SER A 221 -2.10 -4.42 -9.97
CA SER A 221 -1.23 -4.88 -11.06
C SER A 221 -1.35 -3.97 -12.29
N ASN A 222 -2.53 -3.36 -12.48
CA ASN A 222 -2.77 -2.39 -13.52
C ASN A 222 -2.03 -1.07 -13.25
N ILE A 223 -2.03 -0.57 -12.00
CA ILE A 223 -1.29 0.64 -11.59
C ILE A 223 0.15 0.57 -12.08
N ALA A 224 0.85 -0.56 -11.82
CA ALA A 224 2.23 -0.79 -12.23
C ALA A 224 2.49 -0.70 -13.77
N THR A 225 1.44 -0.70 -14.59
CA THR A 225 1.53 -0.62 -16.05
C THR A 225 0.91 0.64 -16.64
N THR A 226 -0.13 1.19 -16.03
CA THR A 226 -0.92 2.30 -16.58
C THR A 226 -0.81 3.59 -15.80
N GLY A 227 -0.43 3.53 -14.52
CA GLY A 227 -0.57 4.61 -13.57
C GLY A 227 -2.02 4.82 -13.11
N THR A 228 -2.91 3.85 -13.35
CA THR A 228 -4.32 3.94 -12.96
C THR A 228 -4.76 2.66 -12.28
N ALA A 229 -5.50 2.79 -11.18
CA ALA A 229 -6.18 1.69 -10.53
C ALA A 229 -7.39 1.27 -11.36
N LEU A 230 -7.58 -0.03 -11.59
CA LEU A 230 -8.81 -0.53 -12.21
C LEU A 230 -9.75 -1.01 -11.11
N GLU A 231 -10.90 -0.37 -10.99
CA GLU A 231 -11.98 -0.85 -10.11
C GLU A 231 -12.42 -2.25 -10.57
N ILE A 232 -12.36 -3.21 -9.66
CA ILE A 232 -12.83 -4.58 -9.88
C ILE A 232 -14.26 -4.71 -9.37
N GLN A 233 -14.51 -4.19 -8.17
CA GLN A 233 -15.77 -4.40 -7.47
C GLN A 233 -16.04 -3.31 -6.43
N GLU A 234 -17.29 -2.90 -6.36
CA GLU A 234 -17.84 -2.07 -5.28
C GLU A 234 -18.61 -2.95 -4.27
N PHE A 235 -18.37 -2.68 -2.99
CA PHE A 235 -19.02 -3.30 -1.84
C PHE A 235 -19.79 -2.22 -1.08
N PRO A 236 -21.11 -2.12 -1.29
CA PRO A 236 -21.91 -1.10 -0.62
C PRO A 236 -21.94 -1.36 0.89
N VAL A 237 -21.59 -0.34 1.67
CA VAL A 237 -21.70 -0.38 3.14
C VAL A 237 -22.77 0.61 3.61
N TRP A 238 -23.29 0.40 4.81
CA TRP A 238 -24.38 1.25 5.34
C TRP A 238 -23.87 2.45 6.13
N ASN A 239 -22.65 2.33 6.63
CA ASN A 239 -21.99 3.31 7.47
C ASN A 239 -20.60 3.59 6.88
N ARG A 240 -20.02 4.71 7.28
CA ARG A 240 -18.63 5.05 6.96
C ARG A 240 -17.69 3.94 7.43
N THR A 241 -16.85 3.46 6.52
CA THR A 241 -15.70 2.60 6.84
C THR A 241 -14.76 3.37 7.75
N GLU A 242 -14.50 2.84 8.94
CA GLU A 242 -13.51 3.37 9.88
C GLU A 242 -12.17 2.65 9.72
N ASP A 243 -12.20 1.36 9.37
CA ASP A 243 -10.98 0.60 9.09
C ASP A 243 -11.23 -0.60 8.17
N LEU A 244 -10.16 -1.10 7.55
CA LEU A 244 -10.17 -2.23 6.64
C LEU A 244 -8.89 -3.05 6.82
N TYR A 245 -9.04 -4.37 6.81
CA TYR A 245 -7.91 -5.29 6.85
C TYR A 245 -8.15 -6.46 5.91
N THR A 246 -7.08 -6.87 5.23
CA THR A 246 -7.01 -8.01 4.34
C THR A 246 -6.32 -9.19 5.02
N PHE A 247 -6.74 -10.40 4.67
CA PHE A 247 -6.06 -11.60 5.10
C PHE A 247 -6.32 -12.77 4.15
N GLN A 248 -5.36 -13.68 4.08
CA GLN A 248 -5.49 -14.95 3.38
C GLN A 248 -5.77 -16.11 4.34
N GLN A 249 -6.72 -16.97 3.97
CA GLN A 249 -6.97 -18.23 4.67
C GLN A 249 -7.26 -19.37 3.69
N ASN A 250 -6.47 -20.45 3.76
CA ASN A 250 -6.63 -21.64 2.90
C ASN A 250 -6.59 -21.36 1.39
N GLY A 251 -5.85 -20.31 0.97
CA GLY A 251 -5.77 -19.90 -0.45
C GLY A 251 -6.89 -18.96 -0.89
N GLU A 252 -7.87 -18.70 -0.03
CA GLU A 252 -8.95 -17.75 -0.26
C GLU A 252 -8.60 -16.39 0.37
N TYR A 253 -9.07 -15.32 -0.26
CA TYR A 253 -8.81 -13.95 0.16
C TYR A 253 -10.02 -13.34 0.83
N TYR A 254 -9.79 -12.68 1.94
CA TYR A 254 -10.82 -12.03 2.72
C TYR A 254 -10.39 -10.61 3.04
N PHE A 255 -11.38 -9.76 3.22
CA PHE A 255 -11.17 -8.50 3.89
C PHE A 255 -12.30 -8.30 4.87
N TYR A 256 -12.03 -7.59 5.96
CA TYR A 256 -13.09 -7.14 6.85
C TYR A 256 -13.12 -5.64 6.96
N ILE A 257 -14.34 -5.13 7.02
CA ILE A 257 -14.66 -3.72 7.19
C ILE A 257 -15.07 -3.52 8.64
N LEU A 258 -14.41 -2.59 9.31
CA LEU A 258 -14.86 -2.03 10.58
C LEU A 258 -15.62 -0.74 10.29
N ASP A 259 -16.89 -0.70 10.66
CA ASP A 259 -17.67 0.53 10.76
C ASP A 259 -18.01 0.81 12.24
N GLN A 260 -18.54 2.00 12.53
CA GLN A 260 -18.84 2.43 13.91
C GLN A 260 -19.72 1.45 14.71
N ASN A 261 -20.45 0.56 14.04
CA ASN A 261 -21.44 -0.31 14.66
C ASN A 261 -21.26 -1.80 14.32
N SER A 262 -20.33 -2.17 13.43
CA SER A 262 -20.19 -3.55 12.96
C SER A 262 -18.81 -3.87 12.39
N CYS A 263 -18.42 -5.14 12.51
CA CYS A 263 -17.36 -5.75 11.72
C CYS A 263 -18.01 -6.68 10.69
N ARG A 264 -17.65 -6.54 9.41
CA ARG A 264 -18.19 -7.35 8.31
C ARG A 264 -17.04 -7.99 7.56
N ILE A 265 -17.08 -9.31 7.41
CA ILE A 265 -16.06 -10.06 6.66
C ILE A 265 -16.63 -10.38 5.27
N PHE A 266 -15.87 -10.04 4.25
CA PHE A 266 -16.16 -10.34 2.86
C PHE A 266 -15.16 -11.38 2.38
N HIS A 267 -15.68 -12.37 1.65
CA HIS A 267 -14.87 -13.26 0.84
C HIS A 267 -14.78 -12.64 -0.54
N TYR A 268 -13.56 -12.51 -1.05
CA TYR A 268 -13.31 -12.11 -2.43
C TYR A 268 -12.64 -13.26 -3.16
N ASP A 269 -13.31 -13.75 -4.19
CA ASP A 269 -12.80 -14.82 -5.03
C ASP A 269 -12.07 -14.20 -6.23
N THR A 270 -10.74 -14.35 -6.24
CA THR A 270 -9.91 -13.92 -7.37
C THR A 270 -10.28 -14.65 -8.67
N THR A 271 -11.02 -15.77 -8.60
CA THR A 271 -11.47 -16.54 -9.77
C THR A 271 -12.65 -15.92 -10.53
N ALA A 272 -13.25 -14.83 -10.02
CA ALA A 272 -14.19 -14.01 -10.81
C ALA A 272 -13.49 -13.27 -11.97
N ILE A 273 -12.16 -13.30 -12.01
CA ILE A 273 -11.34 -12.94 -13.18
C ILE A 273 -11.22 -14.19 -14.07
N GLU A 274 -12.27 -14.51 -14.82
CA GLU A 274 -12.28 -15.68 -15.72
C GLU A 274 -11.10 -15.64 -16.73
N ASP A 275 -10.30 -16.72 -16.68
CA ASP A 275 -9.56 -17.39 -17.76
C ASP A 275 -8.39 -16.73 -18.52
N ASP A 276 -7.89 -15.56 -18.10
CA ASP A 276 -6.69 -14.97 -18.74
C ASP A 276 -5.63 -14.46 -17.73
N ILE A 277 -5.51 -15.09 -16.55
CA ILE A 277 -4.36 -14.83 -15.65
C ILE A 277 -3.12 -15.53 -16.21
N VAL A 278 -2.53 -14.78 -17.12
CA VAL A 278 -1.13 -14.77 -17.50
C VAL A 278 -0.24 -14.80 -16.26
N ASP A 279 0.57 -15.85 -16.09
CA ASP A 279 1.69 -15.91 -15.11
C ASP A 279 2.56 -14.65 -15.31
N ILE A 280 2.34 -13.60 -14.51
CA ILE A 280 2.92 -12.28 -14.77
C ILE A 280 4.43 -12.37 -14.57
N ASN A 281 5.20 -12.03 -15.61
CA ASN A 281 6.63 -11.88 -15.50
C ASN A 281 6.97 -10.47 -14.96
N PRO A 282 7.39 -10.32 -13.68
CA PRO A 282 7.65 -9.01 -13.08
C PRO A 282 8.83 -8.27 -13.72
N PHE A 283 9.65 -8.96 -14.51
CA PHE A 283 10.84 -8.39 -15.16
C PHE A 283 10.60 -7.90 -16.59
N LEU A 284 9.40 -8.03 -17.16
CA LEU A 284 9.11 -7.50 -18.50
C LEU A 284 9.11 -5.97 -18.45
N LYS A 285 10.08 -5.29 -19.08
CA LYS A 285 10.19 -3.83 -19.12
C LYS A 285 10.84 -3.35 -20.41
N ASN A 286 10.64 -2.10 -20.81
CA ASN A 286 11.36 -1.50 -21.92
C ASN A 286 12.03 -0.18 -21.51
N TYR A 287 13.28 0.04 -21.90
CA TYR A 287 14.00 1.29 -21.66
C TYR A 287 14.84 1.68 -22.88
N PRO A 288 14.82 2.96 -23.31
CA PRO A 288 14.00 4.06 -22.77
C PRO A 288 12.50 3.89 -23.08
N ASN A 289 11.63 4.59 -22.35
CA ASN A 289 10.20 4.75 -22.63
C ASN A 289 9.72 6.11 -22.06
N PRO A 290 9.28 7.09 -22.87
CA PRO A 290 9.21 7.08 -24.33
C PRO A 290 10.58 6.89 -25.01
N PHE A 291 10.61 6.41 -26.26
CA PHE A 291 11.85 6.10 -26.99
C PHE A 291 11.89 6.69 -28.40
N ASN A 292 13.10 6.89 -28.94
CA ASN A 292 13.35 7.35 -30.31
C ASN A 292 14.76 6.93 -30.80
N PRO A 293 14.92 6.18 -31.91
CA PRO A 293 13.93 5.32 -32.55
C PRO A 293 13.86 3.93 -31.90
N GLU A 294 14.74 3.62 -30.93
CA GLU A 294 14.89 2.27 -30.37
C GLU A 294 14.68 2.18 -28.85
N THR A 295 14.19 1.03 -28.40
CA THR A 295 14.04 0.64 -26.98
C THR A 295 14.53 -0.79 -26.77
N ILE A 296 15.05 -1.07 -25.58
CA ILE A 296 15.46 -2.41 -25.17
C ILE A 296 14.37 -3.02 -24.30
N ILE A 297 13.72 -4.08 -24.78
CA ILE A 297 12.75 -4.85 -24.01
C ILE A 297 13.49 -5.96 -23.26
N SER A 298 13.48 -5.89 -21.93
CA SER A 298 14.10 -6.89 -21.05
C SER A 298 13.04 -7.72 -20.34
N PHE A 299 13.32 -8.99 -20.08
CA PHE A 299 12.44 -9.92 -19.36
C PHE A 299 13.25 -11.07 -18.74
N SER A 300 12.70 -11.81 -17.77
CA SER A 300 13.37 -12.98 -17.20
C SER A 300 12.51 -14.24 -17.34
N ILE A 301 13.10 -15.42 -17.47
CA ILE A 301 12.33 -16.68 -17.45
C ILE A 301 12.89 -17.61 -16.38
N PRO A 302 12.03 -18.27 -15.59
CA PRO A 302 12.47 -19.08 -14.45
C PRO A 302 13.12 -20.41 -14.88
N ASN A 303 12.68 -20.94 -16.02
CA ASN A 303 13.14 -22.19 -16.60
C ASN A 303 13.48 -22.00 -18.07
N GLN A 304 14.16 -22.99 -18.66
CA GLN A 304 14.35 -23.01 -20.11
C GLN A 304 12.99 -23.20 -20.79
N SER A 305 12.59 -22.26 -21.62
CA SER A 305 11.25 -22.21 -22.20
C SER A 305 11.24 -21.64 -23.61
N ASN A 306 10.15 -21.89 -24.34
CA ASN A 306 9.89 -21.32 -25.65
C ASN A 306 9.23 -19.93 -25.51
N VAL A 307 9.92 -18.89 -25.97
CA VAL A 307 9.56 -17.49 -25.75
C VAL A 307 9.16 -16.79 -27.05
N GLU A 308 8.00 -16.16 -27.05
CA GLU A 308 7.56 -15.25 -28.10
C GLU A 308 7.45 -13.82 -27.57
N LEU A 309 8.07 -12.86 -28.26
CA LEU A 309 7.92 -11.44 -27.96
C LEU A 309 7.37 -10.74 -29.20
N THR A 310 6.17 -10.19 -29.09
CA THR A 310 5.45 -9.59 -30.21
C THR A 310 4.97 -8.19 -29.88
N VAL A 311 5.18 -7.24 -30.79
CA VAL A 311 4.70 -5.86 -30.73
C VAL A 311 3.41 -5.72 -31.54
N PHE A 312 2.46 -4.96 -31.02
CA PHE A 312 1.15 -4.65 -31.56
C PHE A 312 0.92 -3.14 -31.54
N ASN A 313 0.07 -2.65 -32.44
CA ASN A 313 -0.41 -1.27 -32.38
C ASN A 313 -1.60 -1.15 -31.41
N PHE A 314 -2.07 0.07 -31.16
CA PHE A 314 -3.21 0.35 -30.27
C PHE A 314 -4.54 -0.32 -30.70
N LYS A 315 -4.65 -0.78 -31.96
CA LYS A 315 -5.81 -1.53 -32.45
C LYS A 315 -5.67 -3.04 -32.24
N GLY A 316 -4.63 -3.49 -31.54
CA GLY A 316 -4.33 -4.91 -31.33
C GLY A 316 -3.78 -5.61 -32.58
N GLN A 317 -3.42 -4.89 -33.64
CA GLN A 317 -2.85 -5.50 -34.84
C GLN A 317 -1.36 -5.73 -34.64
N LYS A 318 -0.88 -6.94 -34.99
CA LYS A 318 0.55 -7.29 -34.94
C LYS A 318 1.36 -6.32 -35.81
N VAL A 319 2.39 -5.73 -35.21
CA VAL A 319 3.34 -4.82 -35.86
C VAL A 319 4.63 -5.55 -36.19
N LYS A 320 5.24 -6.20 -35.20
CA LYS A 320 6.51 -6.92 -35.37
C LYS A 320 6.63 -8.08 -34.39
N GLN A 321 7.16 -9.21 -34.83
CA GLN A 321 7.58 -10.27 -33.92
C GLN A 321 9.09 -10.19 -33.71
N LEU A 322 9.49 -9.87 -32.48
CA LEU A 322 10.89 -9.63 -32.12
C LEU A 322 11.64 -10.94 -31.83
N LEU A 323 10.94 -11.93 -31.29
CA LEU A 323 11.46 -13.29 -31.12
C LEU A 323 10.57 -14.29 -31.86
N SER A 324 11.16 -15.03 -32.80
CA SER A 324 10.51 -16.11 -33.53
C SER A 324 11.47 -17.28 -33.82
N ASN A 325 10.92 -18.48 -33.99
CA ASN A 325 11.61 -19.68 -34.49
C ASN A 325 12.85 -20.07 -33.66
N SER A 326 13.96 -20.46 -34.27
CA SER A 326 15.13 -21.07 -33.61
C SER A 326 15.74 -20.26 -32.44
N ALA A 327 15.40 -18.98 -32.30
CA ALA A 327 15.84 -18.09 -31.22
C ALA A 327 14.82 -17.96 -30.06
N SER A 328 13.69 -18.69 -30.12
CA SER A 328 12.65 -18.66 -29.08
C SER A 328 12.95 -19.59 -27.91
N LEU A 329 13.78 -20.63 -28.08
CA LEU A 329 14.19 -21.48 -26.96
C LEU A 329 15.30 -20.79 -26.16
N LEU A 330 14.94 -20.20 -25.02
CA LEU A 330 15.85 -19.45 -24.16
C LEU A 330 16.13 -20.22 -22.86
N SER A 331 17.35 -20.13 -22.34
CA SER A 331 17.70 -20.67 -21.01
C SER A 331 17.08 -19.83 -19.89
N SER A 332 16.98 -20.40 -18.68
CA SER A 332 16.59 -19.61 -17.50
C SER A 332 17.51 -18.40 -17.30
N GLY A 333 16.94 -17.30 -16.79
CA GLY A 333 17.67 -16.05 -16.55
C GLY A 333 17.07 -14.85 -17.28
N GLN A 334 17.82 -13.74 -17.29
CA GLN A 334 17.42 -12.47 -17.91
C GLN A 334 17.82 -12.40 -19.38
N HIS A 335 16.95 -11.81 -20.19
CA HIS A 335 17.11 -11.63 -21.63
C HIS A 335 16.71 -10.21 -22.04
N SER A 336 17.29 -9.73 -23.14
CA SER A 336 16.99 -8.40 -23.69
C SER A 336 16.91 -8.45 -25.21
N VAL A 337 15.93 -7.74 -25.77
CA VAL A 337 15.66 -7.67 -27.21
C VAL A 337 15.41 -6.22 -27.62
N VAL A 338 16.08 -5.77 -28.68
CA VAL A 338 15.92 -4.40 -29.20
C VAL A 338 14.72 -4.33 -30.13
N TRP A 339 13.89 -3.30 -29.96
CA TRP A 339 12.93 -2.88 -30.98
C TRP A 339 13.29 -1.49 -31.49
N ASP A 340 13.43 -1.37 -32.81
CA ASP A 340 13.91 -0.19 -33.54
C ASP A 340 12.77 0.66 -34.14
N GLY A 341 11.54 0.48 -33.67
CA GLY A 341 10.39 1.23 -34.18
C GLY A 341 10.03 0.87 -35.63
N THR A 342 10.28 -0.37 -36.06
CA THR A 342 9.88 -0.88 -37.38
C THR A 342 8.84 -2.02 -37.30
N ASP A 343 8.16 -2.30 -38.41
CA ASP A 343 7.25 -3.45 -38.58
C ASP A 343 7.98 -4.71 -39.09
N ASP A 344 7.25 -5.82 -39.27
CA ASP A 344 7.78 -7.08 -39.83
C ASP A 344 8.37 -6.94 -41.25
N ASN A 345 8.06 -5.85 -41.97
CA ASN A 345 8.65 -5.53 -43.28
C ASN A 345 9.84 -4.56 -43.18
N ASN A 346 10.36 -4.32 -41.97
CA ASN A 346 11.40 -3.35 -41.64
C ASN A 346 11.07 -1.91 -42.07
N LYS A 347 9.78 -1.56 -42.16
CA LYS A 347 9.34 -0.18 -42.38
C LYS A 347 9.12 0.50 -41.05
N SER A 348 9.59 1.74 -40.91
CA SER A 348 9.37 2.50 -39.69
C SER A 348 7.88 2.76 -39.46
N VAL A 349 7.43 2.53 -38.23
CA VAL A 349 6.04 2.80 -37.83
C VAL A 349 5.88 4.25 -37.38
N SER A 350 4.64 4.74 -37.21
CA SER A 350 4.35 6.11 -36.78
C SER A 350 4.62 6.30 -35.29
N SER A 351 4.86 7.54 -34.83
CA SER A 351 4.83 7.86 -33.40
C SER A 351 3.49 7.46 -32.79
N GLY A 352 3.49 7.02 -31.54
CA GLY A 352 2.28 6.58 -30.85
C GLY A 352 2.50 5.47 -29.84
N ILE A 353 1.38 4.96 -29.33
CA ILE A 353 1.35 3.89 -28.32
C ILE A 353 1.38 2.53 -29.02
N TYR A 354 2.28 1.67 -28.54
CA TYR A 354 2.42 0.27 -28.94
C TYR A 354 2.36 -0.63 -27.72
N LEU A 355 1.87 -1.84 -27.91
CA LEU A 355 1.83 -2.89 -26.89
C LEU A 355 2.85 -3.96 -27.27
N TYR A 356 3.63 -4.46 -26.33
CA TYR A 356 4.46 -5.65 -26.53
C TYR A 356 4.05 -6.73 -25.54
N LYS A 357 3.96 -7.96 -26.05
CA LYS A 357 3.45 -9.12 -25.33
C LYS A 357 4.49 -10.22 -25.34
N LEU A 358 4.79 -10.72 -24.15
CA LEU A 358 5.64 -11.87 -23.90
C LEU A 358 4.76 -13.11 -23.73
N LYS A 359 5.07 -14.16 -24.47
CA LYS A 359 4.56 -15.51 -24.23
C LYS A 359 5.72 -16.45 -23.89
N VAL A 360 5.46 -17.39 -22.99
CA VAL A 360 6.39 -18.45 -22.59
C VAL A 360 5.61 -19.76 -22.59
N ASP A 361 6.08 -20.75 -23.35
CA ASP A 361 5.44 -22.05 -23.53
C ASP A 361 3.94 -21.94 -23.88
N ASP A 362 3.65 -21.12 -24.89
CA ASP A 362 2.32 -20.77 -25.42
C ASP A 362 1.37 -20.04 -24.45
N LYS A 363 1.79 -19.84 -23.21
CA LYS A 363 1.07 -19.02 -22.24
C LYS A 363 1.52 -17.58 -22.35
N THR A 364 0.57 -16.65 -22.33
CA THR A 364 0.94 -15.24 -22.23
C THR A 364 1.47 -15.00 -20.83
N MET A 365 2.65 -14.39 -20.69
CA MET A 365 3.32 -14.11 -19.41
C MET A 365 3.29 -12.62 -19.03
N ALA A 366 3.19 -11.70 -19.99
CA ALA A 366 2.89 -10.30 -19.68
C ALA A 366 2.62 -9.54 -20.97
N ALA A 367 1.92 -8.41 -20.87
CA ALA A 367 1.86 -7.41 -21.92
C ALA A 367 2.09 -6.02 -21.30
N ARG A 368 2.88 -5.18 -21.97
CA ARG A 368 3.16 -3.81 -21.51
C ARG A 368 3.07 -2.82 -22.68
N LYS A 369 2.85 -1.55 -22.35
CA LYS A 369 2.79 -0.44 -23.32
C LYS A 369 4.13 0.27 -23.43
N CYS A 370 4.43 0.79 -24.62
CA CYS A 370 5.58 1.67 -24.88
C CYS A 370 5.19 2.80 -25.84
N ILE A 371 5.89 3.93 -25.74
CA ILE A 371 5.61 5.15 -26.50
C ILE A 371 6.78 5.43 -27.44
N LEU A 372 6.54 5.34 -28.75
CA LEU A 372 7.50 5.76 -29.78
C LEU A 372 7.32 7.25 -30.09
N LEU A 373 8.40 8.01 -29.96
CA LEU A 373 8.52 9.39 -30.42
C LEU A 373 9.40 9.42 -31.67
N LYS A 374 9.03 10.21 -32.68
CA LYS A 374 9.87 10.50 -33.84
C LYS A 374 10.20 11.97 -33.89
#